data_AF-A0A964E9Z6-F1
#
_entry.id   AF-A0A964E9Z6-F1
#
_cell.length_a   1.000
_cell.length_b   1.000
_cell.length_c   1.000
_cell.angle_alpha   90.00
_cell.angle_beta   90.00
_cell.angle_gamma   90.00
#
_symmetry.space_group_name_H-M   'P 1'
#
loop_
_entity.id
_entity.type
_entity.pdbx_description
1 polymer ?
#
loop_
_entity_poly.entity_id
_entity_poly.type
_entity_poly.pdbx_seq_one_letter_code
_entity_poly.pdbx_strand_id
1 'polypeptide(L)'
;MKVFKITFIVAAAGLIAFSSCKKDPQELRDEKIGGCLDENSPMYNSAADFDDESCVYAYVNAYEITYHPQKDESGSDWDLLFNTDADIYLKIKPEGATNWMFESAVVDDQPHNEPVSWTAPENIKLLNQDYYWEVYDSDATGGDDFVASGTFNPIELAMDGTITATGTNASGNETQLVLTYELSE
;
A
#
# COMPACT_ATOMS: atom_id res chain seq x y z
N MET A 1 -27.24 -50.63 85.99
CA MET A 1 -25.80 -50.37 86.17
C MET A 1 -25.03 -51.17 85.12
N LYS A 2 -24.25 -50.47 84.26
CA LYS A 2 -23.28 -50.98 83.24
C LYS A 2 -23.87 -51.83 82.10
N VAL A 3 -24.39 -51.25 81.01
CA VAL A 3 -23.74 -50.68 79.80
C VAL A 3 -22.71 -51.63 79.15
N PHE A 4 -23.17 -52.29 78.06
CA PHE A 4 -22.39 -53.01 77.05
C PHE A 4 -21.58 -52.03 76.19
N LYS A 5 -20.33 -52.36 75.86
CA LYS A 5 -19.65 -51.91 74.63
C LYS A 5 -18.57 -52.91 74.22
N ILE A 6 -18.84 -53.62 73.12
CA ILE A 6 -17.89 -54.44 72.36
C ILE A 6 -17.17 -53.49 71.41
N THR A 7 -15.84 -53.46 71.45
CA THR A 7 -15.02 -52.62 70.58
C THR A 7 -14.53 -53.47 69.40
N PHE A 8 -15.00 -53.14 68.19
CA PHE A 8 -14.41 -53.51 66.93
C PHE A 8 -13.92 -52.21 66.28
N ILE A 9 -12.62 -52.09 66.00
CA ILE A 9 -12.12 -51.05 65.09
C ILE A 9 -11.31 -51.75 64.01
N VAL A 10 -11.82 -51.57 62.79
CA VAL A 10 -11.39 -52.10 61.51
C VAL A 10 -10.15 -51.35 61.02
N ALA A 11 -9.17 -52.08 60.50
CA ALA A 11 -8.05 -51.51 59.77
C ALA A 11 -8.53 -50.96 58.42
N ALA A 12 -8.46 -49.65 58.24
CA ALA A 12 -8.74 -48.99 56.96
C ALA A 12 -7.48 -49.06 56.07
N ALA A 13 -7.49 -49.97 55.10
CA ALA A 13 -6.55 -49.94 53.99
C ALA A 13 -7.01 -48.88 52.97
N GLY A 14 -6.29 -47.75 52.90
CA GLY A 14 -6.56 -46.70 51.94
C GLY A 14 -6.20 -47.13 50.52
N LEU A 15 -7.19 -47.23 49.63
CA LEU A 15 -6.97 -47.22 48.19
C LEU A 15 -6.60 -45.80 47.75
N ILE A 16 -5.35 -45.59 47.36
CA ILE A 16 -4.94 -44.40 46.62
C ILE A 16 -5.33 -44.63 45.16
N ALA A 17 -6.46 -44.05 44.76
CA ALA A 17 -6.83 -43.94 43.36
C ALA A 17 -5.93 -42.88 42.69
N PHE A 18 -4.94 -43.34 41.92
CA PHE A 18 -4.23 -42.46 41.01
C PHE A 18 -5.19 -42.12 39.86
N SER A 19 -5.83 -40.96 39.96
CA SER A 19 -6.50 -40.32 38.83
C SER A 19 -5.44 -40.01 37.79
N SER A 20 -5.30 -40.91 36.83
CA SER A 20 -4.57 -40.69 35.59
C SER A 20 -5.31 -39.60 34.82
N CYS A 21 -4.87 -38.34 35.00
CA CYS A 21 -5.18 -37.27 34.05
C CYS A 21 -4.53 -37.66 32.72
N LYS A 22 -5.30 -38.31 31.84
CA LYS A 22 -4.99 -38.31 30.41
C LYS A 22 -5.04 -36.84 29.99
N LYS A 23 -3.87 -36.23 29.78
CA LYS A 23 -3.80 -35.03 28.94
C LYS A 23 -4.40 -35.41 27.60
N ASP A 24 -5.46 -34.70 27.24
CA ASP A 24 -6.14 -34.87 25.96
C ASP A 24 -5.12 -34.62 24.82
N PRO A 25 -4.97 -35.50 23.81
CA PRO A 25 -4.11 -35.26 22.66
C PRO A 25 -4.55 -34.09 21.75
N GLN A 26 -5.64 -33.38 22.09
CA GLN A 26 -6.23 -32.30 21.31
C GLN A 26 -5.56 -30.91 21.46
N GLU A 27 -4.39 -30.80 22.08
CA GLU A 27 -3.60 -29.54 22.13
C GLU A 27 -2.37 -29.53 21.20
N LEU A 28 -2.42 -30.32 20.14
CA LEU A 28 -1.68 -30.06 18.90
C LEU A 28 -2.68 -29.76 17.78
N ARG A 29 -3.69 -28.93 18.07
CA ARG A 29 -4.31 -28.18 16.98
C ARG A 29 -3.26 -27.14 16.61
N ASP A 30 -2.61 -27.31 15.46
CA ASP A 30 -2.10 -26.17 14.72
C ASP A 30 -3.22 -25.13 14.74
N GLU A 31 -3.02 -24.07 15.50
CA GLU A 31 -3.94 -22.95 15.51
C GLU A 31 -3.85 -22.36 14.12
N LYS A 32 -4.87 -22.62 13.29
CA LYS A 32 -4.90 -22.08 11.94
C LYS A 32 -4.87 -20.57 12.02
N ILE A 33 -3.96 -19.95 11.30
CA ILE A 33 -3.80 -18.51 11.24
C ILE A 33 -4.80 -17.97 10.20
N GLY A 34 -5.69 -17.07 10.61
CA GLY A 34 -6.53 -16.31 9.69
C GLY A 34 -5.77 -15.09 9.16
N GLY A 35 -6.08 -14.69 7.92
CA GLY A 35 -5.59 -13.44 7.36
C GLY A 35 -5.95 -13.31 5.87
N CYS A 36 -5.74 -12.12 5.32
CA CYS A 36 -5.95 -11.89 3.90
C CYS A 36 -4.99 -12.72 3.04
N LEU A 37 -5.54 -13.47 2.09
CA LEU A 37 -4.78 -14.31 1.15
C LEU A 37 -4.53 -13.65 -0.21
N ASP A 38 -5.13 -12.48 -0.49
CA ASP A 38 -4.92 -11.73 -1.74
C ASP A 38 -3.65 -10.87 -1.66
N GLU A 39 -2.69 -11.15 -2.53
CA GLU A 39 -1.41 -10.42 -2.62
C GLU A 39 -1.56 -8.95 -3.02
N ASN A 40 -2.70 -8.55 -3.56
CA ASN A 40 -3.02 -7.15 -3.90
C ASN A 40 -3.53 -6.33 -2.73
N SER A 41 -3.74 -6.97 -1.57
CA SER A 41 -4.10 -6.28 -0.34
C SER A 41 -2.84 -5.88 0.42
N PRO A 42 -2.75 -4.66 0.97
CA PRO A 42 -1.71 -4.30 1.91
C PRO A 42 -1.81 -5.10 3.23
N MET A 43 -2.92 -5.80 3.46
CA MET A 43 -3.11 -6.73 4.58
C MET A 43 -2.73 -8.17 4.23
N TYR A 44 -2.16 -8.42 3.05
CA TYR A 44 -1.73 -9.75 2.63
C TYR A 44 -0.86 -10.43 3.70
N ASN A 45 -1.26 -11.64 4.09
CA ASN A 45 -0.54 -12.45 5.05
C ASN A 45 -0.18 -13.80 4.44
N SER A 46 1.06 -13.93 3.96
CA SER A 46 1.57 -15.18 3.39
C SER A 46 1.63 -16.35 4.38
N ALA A 47 1.47 -16.10 5.69
CA ALA A 47 1.45 -17.13 6.73
C ALA A 47 0.02 -17.58 7.11
N ALA A 48 -1.03 -16.99 6.52
CA ALA A 48 -2.40 -17.38 6.79
C ALA A 48 -2.75 -18.75 6.16
N ASP A 49 -3.50 -19.55 6.90
CA ASP A 49 -4.01 -20.87 6.50
C ASP A 49 -5.38 -20.80 5.82
N PHE A 50 -6.11 -19.70 6.04
CA PHE A 50 -7.43 -19.44 5.46
C PHE A 50 -7.69 -17.94 5.38
N ASP A 51 -8.51 -17.56 4.40
CA ASP A 51 -9.01 -16.20 4.26
C ASP A 51 -10.02 -15.91 5.39
N ASP A 52 -9.75 -14.87 6.17
CA ASP A 52 -10.61 -14.39 7.25
C ASP A 52 -11.42 -13.14 6.86
N GLU A 53 -11.46 -12.81 5.56
CA GLU A 53 -12.14 -11.65 4.98
C GLU A 53 -11.53 -10.30 5.43
N SER A 54 -10.28 -10.29 5.92
CA SER A 54 -9.56 -9.06 6.30
C SER A 54 -8.93 -8.28 5.14
N CYS A 55 -9.12 -8.73 3.90
CA CYS A 55 -8.56 -8.05 2.74
C CYS A 55 -9.19 -6.66 2.54
N VAL A 56 -8.34 -5.67 2.33
CA VAL A 56 -8.72 -4.32 1.89
C VAL A 56 -7.86 -3.95 0.69
N TYR A 57 -8.26 -2.96 -0.09
CA TYR A 57 -7.55 -2.55 -1.29
C TYR A 57 -7.42 -1.03 -1.34
N ALA A 58 -6.31 -0.57 -1.90
CA ALA A 58 -6.05 0.84 -2.10
C ALA A 58 -6.79 1.34 -3.35
N TYR A 59 -7.68 2.32 -3.16
CA TYR A 59 -8.38 3.04 -4.22
C TYR A 59 -7.89 4.48 -4.28
N VAL A 60 -7.28 4.86 -5.40
CA VAL A 60 -6.73 6.22 -5.55
C VAL A 60 -7.86 7.23 -5.62
N ASN A 61 -7.72 8.33 -4.88
CA ASN A 61 -8.64 9.46 -4.93
C ASN A 61 -7.98 10.74 -5.49
N ALA A 62 -6.65 10.86 -5.42
CA ALA A 62 -5.91 12.00 -5.97
C ALA A 62 -4.46 11.65 -6.33
N TYR A 63 -3.93 12.40 -7.29
CA TYR A 63 -2.54 12.40 -7.73
C TYR A 63 -1.97 13.79 -7.52
N GLU A 64 -0.70 13.87 -7.17
CA GLU A 64 0.02 15.13 -7.02
C GLU A 64 1.45 15.01 -7.53
N ILE A 65 1.92 16.05 -8.24
CA ILE A 65 3.32 16.23 -8.57
C ILE A 65 3.87 17.40 -7.73
N THR A 66 5.01 17.14 -7.10
CA THR A 66 5.78 18.15 -6.35
C THR A 66 7.23 18.14 -6.80
N TYR A 67 7.90 19.27 -6.59
CA TYR A 67 9.34 19.43 -6.81
C TYR A 67 9.79 19.12 -8.24
N HIS A 68 8.97 19.44 -9.25
CA HIS A 68 9.47 19.35 -10.62
C HIS A 68 10.60 20.36 -10.87
N PRO A 69 11.48 20.12 -11.86
CA PRO A 69 12.61 21.01 -12.11
C PRO A 69 12.11 22.39 -12.56
N GLN A 70 12.83 23.44 -12.18
CA GLN A 70 12.53 24.81 -12.63
C GLN A 70 12.82 25.03 -14.12
N LYS A 71 13.69 24.19 -14.70
CA LYS A 71 14.25 24.33 -16.04
C LYS A 71 14.33 22.98 -16.71
N ASP A 72 14.30 22.98 -18.03
CA ASP A 72 14.51 21.80 -18.86
C ASP A 72 15.93 21.22 -18.68
N GLU A 73 16.22 20.11 -19.36
CA GLU A 73 17.54 19.47 -19.34
C GLU A 73 18.66 20.32 -19.97
N SER A 74 18.31 21.33 -20.77
CA SER A 74 19.25 22.28 -21.37
C SER A 74 19.58 23.47 -20.46
N GLY A 75 18.84 23.64 -19.36
CA GLY A 75 18.90 24.80 -18.47
C GLY A 75 18.07 26.00 -18.95
N SER A 76 17.28 25.81 -20.01
CA SER A 76 16.29 26.76 -20.50
C SER A 76 15.06 26.73 -19.62
N ASP A 77 14.33 27.83 -19.63
CA ASP A 77 13.00 27.87 -19.05
C ASP A 77 12.07 26.98 -19.89
N TRP A 78 11.05 26.41 -19.24
CA TRP A 78 10.08 25.50 -19.88
C TRP A 78 9.36 26.22 -21.03
N ASP A 79 8.93 27.45 -20.76
CA ASP A 79 8.22 28.30 -21.71
C ASP A 79 9.07 29.48 -22.24
N LEU A 80 8.84 29.86 -23.49
CA LEU A 80 9.55 30.97 -24.13
C LEU A 80 8.87 32.34 -23.89
N LEU A 81 9.66 33.34 -23.46
CA LEU A 81 9.37 34.78 -23.37
C LEU A 81 8.53 35.26 -22.17
N PHE A 82 7.45 34.57 -21.82
CA PHE A 82 6.56 34.88 -20.69
C PHE A 82 6.12 33.57 -20.06
N ASN A 83 5.74 33.56 -18.77
CA ASN A 83 5.16 32.37 -18.14
C ASN A 83 6.14 31.17 -18.10
N THR A 84 7.37 31.38 -17.63
CA THR A 84 8.49 30.42 -17.77
C THR A 84 8.32 29.09 -17.01
N ASP A 85 7.27 28.99 -16.20
CA ASP A 85 6.95 27.79 -15.44
C ASP A 85 6.27 26.76 -16.36
N ALA A 86 6.20 25.50 -15.93
CA ALA A 86 5.81 24.40 -16.81
C ALA A 86 4.28 24.21 -16.89
N ASP A 87 3.78 23.83 -18.06
CA ASP A 87 2.41 23.43 -18.31
C ASP A 87 2.26 21.91 -18.05
N ILE A 88 2.06 21.54 -16.79
CA ILE A 88 2.25 20.16 -16.33
C ILE A 88 1.06 19.25 -16.61
N TYR A 89 1.34 18.03 -17.11
CA TYR A 89 0.41 16.90 -17.02
C TYR A 89 1.11 15.58 -16.67
N LEU A 90 0.35 14.66 -16.09
CA LEU A 90 0.79 13.37 -15.54
C LEU A 90 0.15 12.20 -16.28
N LYS A 91 0.95 11.16 -16.52
CA LYS A 91 0.51 9.89 -17.09
C LYS A 91 0.95 8.74 -16.21
N ILE A 92 0.08 7.74 -16.00
CA ILE A 92 0.41 6.53 -15.22
C ILE A 92 -0.11 5.29 -15.95
N LYS A 93 0.65 4.19 -15.88
CA LYS A 93 0.27 2.86 -16.37
C LYS A 93 0.97 1.76 -15.58
N PRO A 94 0.46 0.51 -15.61
CA PRO A 94 1.25 -0.64 -15.19
C PRO A 94 2.58 -0.70 -15.96
N GLU A 95 3.67 -1.08 -15.31
CA GLU A 95 4.97 -1.20 -15.98
C GLU A 95 4.89 -2.25 -17.10
N GLY A 96 5.42 -1.90 -18.28
CA GLY A 96 5.34 -2.74 -19.49
C GLY A 96 4.00 -2.69 -20.24
N ALA A 97 2.98 -2.00 -19.73
CA ALA A 97 1.72 -1.81 -20.45
C ALA A 97 1.85 -0.80 -21.60
N THR A 98 1.01 -0.98 -22.63
CA THR A 98 0.88 -0.02 -23.74
C THR A 98 -0.09 1.12 -23.40
N ASN A 99 -1.16 0.83 -22.66
CA ASN A 99 -2.24 1.77 -22.40
C ASN A 99 -2.02 2.49 -21.08
N TRP A 100 -2.32 3.80 -21.06
CA TRP A 100 -2.37 4.60 -19.85
C TRP A 100 -3.66 4.32 -19.08
N MET A 101 -3.54 4.12 -17.77
CA MET A 101 -4.70 3.98 -16.88
C MET A 101 -5.15 5.34 -16.34
N PHE A 102 -4.25 6.32 -16.36
CA PHE A 102 -4.52 7.70 -15.96
C PHE A 102 -3.71 8.63 -16.85
N GLU A 103 -4.38 9.64 -17.38
CA GLU A 103 -3.80 10.80 -18.05
C GLU A 103 -4.54 12.02 -17.49
N SER A 104 -3.80 12.96 -16.89
CA SER A 104 -4.39 14.14 -16.28
C SER A 104 -4.75 15.20 -17.33
N ALA A 105 -5.50 16.22 -16.90
CA ALA A 105 -5.54 17.47 -17.64
C ALA A 105 -4.22 18.24 -17.45
N VAL A 106 -3.89 19.11 -18.40
CA VAL A 106 -2.80 20.09 -18.29
C VAL A 106 -3.16 21.15 -17.25
N VAL A 107 -2.16 21.56 -16.47
CA VAL A 107 -2.24 22.72 -15.58
C VAL A 107 -1.18 23.72 -16.01
N ASP A 108 -1.65 24.85 -16.55
CA ASP A 108 -0.80 25.87 -17.15
C ASP A 108 -0.02 26.67 -16.08
N ASP A 109 1.19 27.14 -16.41
CA ASP A 109 2.07 27.99 -15.57
C ASP A 109 2.33 27.43 -14.16
N GLN A 110 2.59 26.13 -14.03
CA GLN A 110 2.76 25.50 -12.73
C GLN A 110 4.13 25.84 -12.11
N PRO A 111 4.18 26.57 -10.98
CA PRO A 111 5.43 26.91 -10.35
C PRO A 111 6.15 25.67 -9.82
N HIS A 112 7.46 25.59 -10.06
CA HIS A 112 8.29 24.44 -9.71
C HIS A 112 8.29 24.06 -8.22
N ASN A 113 7.94 25.00 -7.36
CA ASN A 113 7.94 24.87 -5.91
C ASN A 113 6.54 24.73 -5.30
N GLU A 114 5.49 24.66 -6.12
CA GLU A 114 4.11 24.45 -5.68
C GLU A 114 3.61 23.08 -6.15
N PRO A 115 2.82 22.36 -5.33
CA PRO A 115 2.18 21.12 -5.76
C PRO A 115 1.15 21.39 -6.85
N VAL A 116 1.07 20.48 -7.82
CA VAL A 116 -0.07 20.35 -8.72
C VAL A 116 -0.82 19.06 -8.40
N SER A 117 -2.14 19.13 -8.26
CA SER A 117 -2.96 17.98 -7.85
C SER A 117 -4.15 17.75 -8.78
N TRP A 118 -4.48 16.49 -9.02
CA TRP A 118 -5.65 16.06 -9.79
C TRP A 118 -6.47 15.05 -9.01
N THR A 119 -7.79 15.16 -9.08
CA THR A 119 -8.69 14.13 -8.57
C THR A 119 -8.66 12.92 -9.50
N ALA A 120 -8.63 11.72 -8.94
CA ALA A 120 -8.78 10.51 -9.72
C ALA A 120 -10.19 10.49 -10.35
N PRO A 121 -10.30 10.24 -11.67
CA PRO A 121 -11.59 10.31 -12.37
C PRO A 121 -12.56 9.22 -11.89
N GLU A 122 -12.00 8.10 -11.41
CA GLU A 122 -12.71 6.95 -10.86
C GLU A 122 -11.89 6.37 -9.70
N ASN A 123 -12.52 5.56 -8.85
CA ASN A 123 -11.84 4.81 -7.80
C ASN A 123 -11.01 3.69 -8.44
N ILE A 124 -9.79 4.01 -8.83
CA ILE A 124 -8.89 3.04 -9.46
C ILE A 124 -8.24 2.20 -8.36
N LYS A 125 -8.50 0.88 -8.39
CA LYS A 125 -7.84 -0.09 -7.52
C LYS A 125 -6.37 -0.25 -7.93
N LEU A 126 -5.46 0.02 -6.99
CA LEU A 126 -4.05 -0.28 -7.13
C LEU A 126 -3.79 -1.76 -6.79
N LEU A 127 -2.91 -2.38 -7.56
CA LEU A 127 -2.51 -3.79 -7.42
C LEU A 127 -1.08 -3.89 -6.91
N ASN A 128 -0.69 -5.09 -6.45
CA ASN A 128 0.69 -5.38 -6.07
C ASN A 128 1.53 -5.65 -7.31
N GLN A 129 1.87 -4.58 -8.02
CA GLN A 129 2.71 -4.61 -9.20
C GLN A 129 3.38 -3.25 -9.38
N ASP A 130 4.40 -3.22 -10.22
CA ASP A 130 5.06 -1.97 -10.58
C ASP A 130 4.20 -1.15 -11.56
N TYR A 131 4.15 0.15 -11.30
CA TYR A 131 3.56 1.16 -12.16
C TYR A 131 4.66 2.10 -12.64
N TYR A 132 4.49 2.58 -13.87
CA TYR A 132 5.35 3.58 -14.48
C TYR A 132 4.58 4.88 -14.65
N TRP A 133 5.23 5.99 -14.36
CA TRP A 133 4.65 7.32 -14.50
C TRP A 133 5.59 8.27 -15.23
N GLU A 134 4.99 9.21 -15.97
CA GLU A 134 5.71 10.28 -16.67
C GLU A 134 5.02 11.61 -16.40
N VAL A 135 5.83 12.64 -16.29
CA VAL A 135 5.39 14.03 -16.26
C VAL A 135 5.96 14.73 -17.48
N TYR A 136 5.13 15.56 -18.09
CA TYR A 136 5.45 16.35 -19.26
C TYR A 136 5.06 17.81 -19.05
N ASP A 137 5.79 18.66 -19.74
CA ASP A 137 5.51 20.06 -19.97
C ASP A 137 4.83 20.20 -21.34
N SER A 138 3.65 20.80 -21.39
CA SER A 138 2.83 20.85 -22.59
C SER A 138 3.08 22.11 -23.40
N ASP A 139 3.65 21.94 -24.58
CA ASP A 139 3.92 23.07 -25.47
C ASP A 139 2.76 23.36 -26.42
N ALA A 140 2.39 24.64 -26.51
CA ALA A 140 1.49 25.11 -27.56
C ALA A 140 2.05 24.85 -28.98
N THR A 141 3.38 24.88 -29.12
CA THR A 141 4.10 24.59 -30.37
C THR A 141 5.44 23.94 -30.08
N GLY A 142 5.66 22.70 -30.51
CA GLY A 142 6.95 22.03 -30.31
C GLY A 142 6.84 20.54 -30.03
N GLY A 143 5.68 20.14 -29.49
CA GLY A 143 5.49 18.81 -28.92
C GLY A 143 5.93 18.84 -27.45
N ASP A 144 5.28 18.06 -26.61
CA ASP A 144 5.48 18.13 -25.16
C ASP A 144 6.89 17.69 -24.74
N ASP A 145 7.47 18.45 -23.82
CA ASP A 145 8.80 18.20 -23.29
C ASP A 145 8.76 17.29 -22.06
N PHE A 146 9.68 16.35 -22.02
CA PHE A 146 9.76 15.39 -20.93
C PHE A 146 10.32 16.04 -19.66
N VAL A 147 9.58 15.93 -18.55
CA VAL A 147 9.99 16.50 -17.26
C VAL A 147 10.71 15.47 -16.40
N ALA A 148 10.07 14.33 -16.12
CA ALA A 148 10.61 13.24 -15.31
C ALA A 148 9.76 11.97 -15.42
N SER A 149 10.35 10.83 -15.04
CA SER A 149 9.63 9.58 -14.88
C SER A 149 10.17 8.74 -13.73
N GLY A 150 9.35 7.78 -13.29
CA GLY A 150 9.74 6.84 -12.26
C GLY A 150 8.84 5.62 -12.23
N THR A 151 9.12 4.75 -11.27
CA THR A 151 8.28 3.59 -10.98
C THR A 151 7.86 3.56 -9.52
N PHE A 152 6.77 2.87 -9.22
CA PHE A 152 6.33 2.60 -7.87
C PHE A 152 5.54 1.31 -7.78
N ASN A 153 5.68 0.60 -6.66
CA ASN A 153 4.76 -0.47 -6.26
C ASN A 153 3.88 0.04 -5.10
N PRO A 154 2.55 0.13 -5.27
CA PRO A 154 1.63 0.62 -4.26
C PRO A 154 1.70 -0.11 -2.93
N ILE A 155 1.86 -1.44 -2.96
CA ILE A 155 1.78 -2.28 -1.77
C ILE A 155 3.10 -2.27 -0.99
N GLU A 156 4.24 -2.12 -1.69
CA GLU A 156 5.54 -1.93 -1.04
C GLU A 156 5.68 -0.57 -0.34
N LEU A 157 4.91 0.43 -0.79
CA LEU A 157 4.97 1.81 -0.32
C LEU A 157 3.75 2.22 0.51
N ALA A 158 2.80 1.31 0.75
CA ALA A 158 1.55 1.61 1.42
C ALA A 158 1.81 2.13 2.84
N MET A 159 1.55 3.43 3.05
CA MET A 159 1.54 4.11 4.32
C MET A 159 0.20 4.82 4.48
N ASP A 160 -0.36 4.89 5.69
CA ASP A 160 -1.67 5.49 6.05
C ASP A 160 -2.23 6.55 5.05
N GLY A 161 -2.86 6.07 3.97
CA GLY A 161 -3.56 6.87 2.96
C GLY A 161 -2.71 7.55 1.87
N THR A 162 -1.39 7.36 1.84
CA THR A 162 -0.51 7.99 0.84
C THR A 162 0.60 7.08 0.33
N ILE A 163 0.91 7.15 -0.97
CA ILE A 163 2.10 6.57 -1.59
C ILE A 163 2.95 7.72 -2.12
N THR A 164 4.25 7.70 -1.83
CA THR A 164 5.22 8.67 -2.35
C THR A 164 6.27 7.96 -3.17
N ALA A 165 6.48 8.41 -4.40
CA ALA A 165 7.50 7.92 -5.31
C ALA A 165 8.33 9.09 -5.84
N THR A 166 9.60 8.83 -6.17
CA THR A 166 10.49 9.82 -6.77
C THR A 166 10.97 9.30 -8.11
N GLY A 167 11.01 10.19 -9.09
CA GLY A 167 11.46 9.96 -10.44
C GLY A 167 12.53 10.97 -10.82
N THR A 168 13.23 10.69 -11.90
CA THR A 168 14.31 11.57 -12.40
C THR A 168 14.26 11.69 -13.90
N ASN A 169 14.85 12.76 -14.42
CA ASN A 169 15.18 12.87 -15.84
C ASN A 169 16.64 12.47 -16.13
N ALA A 170 17.08 12.59 -17.39
CA ALA A 170 18.43 12.20 -17.80
C ALA A 170 19.52 13.10 -17.19
N SER A 171 19.15 14.31 -16.77
CA SER A 171 20.02 15.22 -16.02
C SER A 171 20.10 14.91 -14.52
N GLY A 172 19.28 13.96 -14.04
CA GLY A 172 19.20 13.58 -12.62
C GLY A 172 18.40 14.56 -11.77
N ASN A 173 17.63 15.48 -12.37
CA ASN A 173 16.71 16.32 -11.62
C ASN A 173 15.56 15.45 -11.11
N GLU A 174 15.23 15.58 -9.83
CA GLU A 174 14.18 14.80 -9.19
C GLU A 174 12.81 15.42 -9.40
N THR A 175 11.77 14.60 -9.35
CA THR A 175 10.35 14.99 -9.28
C THR A 175 9.64 13.98 -8.40
N GLN A 176 8.72 14.43 -7.57
CA GLN A 176 7.98 13.57 -6.65
C GLN A 176 6.55 13.39 -7.11
N LEU A 177 6.12 12.14 -7.13
CA LEU A 177 4.73 11.72 -7.30
C LEU A 177 4.15 11.34 -5.94
N VAL A 178 2.99 11.89 -5.61
CA VAL A 178 2.21 11.52 -4.43
C VAL A 178 0.84 11.03 -4.87
N LEU A 179 0.45 9.85 -4.41
CA LEU A 179 -0.92 9.34 -4.56
C LEU A 179 -1.58 9.37 -3.20
N THR A 180 -2.79 9.93 -3.15
CA THR A 180 -3.67 9.77 -2.00
C THR A 180 -4.67 8.66 -2.31
N TYR A 181 -4.93 7.77 -1.35
CA TYR A 181 -5.82 6.64 -1.52
C TYR A 181 -6.63 6.35 -0.26
N GLU A 182 -7.73 5.63 -0.44
CA GLU A 182 -8.53 5.08 0.65
C GLU A 182 -8.47 3.56 0.62
N LEU A 183 -8.51 2.93 1.81
CA LEU A 183 -8.63 1.48 1.94
C LEU A 183 -10.11 1.11 2.02
N SER A 184 -10.55 0.20 1.16
CA SER A 184 -11.90 -0.38 1.18
C SER A 184 -11.83 -1.88 0.93
N GLU A 185 -12.78 -2.63 1.50
CA GLU A 185 -13.08 -4.03 1.17
C GLU A 185 -13.54 -4.19 -0.29
#